data_AF-A0A933PTV0-F1
#
_entry.id   AF-A0A933PTV0-F1
#
_cell.length_a   1.000
_cell.length_b   1.000
_cell.length_c   1.000
_cell.angle_alpha   90.00
_cell.angle_beta   90.00
_cell.angle_gamma   90.00
#
_symmetry.space_group_name_H-M   'P 1'
#
loop_
_entity.id
_entity.type
_entity.pdbx_description
1 polymer ?
#
loop_
_entity_poly.entity_id
_entity_poly.type
_entity_poly.pdbx_seq_one_letter_code
_entity_poly.pdbx_strand_id
1 'polypeptide(L)'
;MDISQVSYFFAQFVIVLSNLLTYAIIGRVIISWFSPLNGDRPQGRFSKILFDVTDPLLNLIKKFPHSIGMIDLSPIIALLAIDLLTRLILYIV
;
A
#
# COMPACT_ATOMS: atom_id res chain seq x y z
N MET A 1 -29.82 9.82 -10.42
CA MET A 1 -28.66 9.82 -9.51
C MET A 1 -28.25 11.26 -9.38
N ASP A 2 -28.39 11.85 -8.19
CA ASP A 2 -27.92 13.21 -7.95
C ASP A 2 -26.41 13.20 -7.69
N ILE A 3 -25.79 14.39 -7.77
CA ILE A 3 -24.33 14.55 -7.65
C ILE A 3 -23.83 14.06 -6.29
N SER A 4 -24.64 14.23 -5.23
CA SER A 4 -24.29 13.81 -3.87
C SER A 4 -24.10 12.30 -3.74
N GLN A 5 -24.97 11.50 -4.38
CA GLN A 5 -24.85 10.03 -4.39
C GLN A 5 -23.57 9.59 -5.09
N VAL A 6 -23.25 10.19 -6.24
CA VAL A 6 -22.04 9.86 -7.00
C VAL A 6 -20.79 10.15 -6.16
N SER A 7 -20.69 11.33 -5.54
CA SER A 7 -19.58 11.68 -4.63
C SER A 7 -19.46 10.71 -3.47
N TYR A 8 -20.58 10.31 -2.86
CA TYR A 8 -20.58 9.35 -1.76
C TYR A 8 -20.02 7.98 -2.17
N PHE A 9 -20.50 7.42 -3.30
CA PHE A 9 -20.00 6.14 -3.79
C PHE A 9 -18.51 6.21 -4.13
N PHE A 10 -18.07 7.31 -4.75
CA PHE A 10 -16.66 7.51 -5.07
C PHE A 10 -15.78 7.61 -3.81
N ALA A 11 -16.22 8.39 -2.81
CA ALA A 11 -15.53 8.49 -1.53
C ALA A 11 -15.39 7.12 -0.84
N GLN A 12 -16.47 6.33 -0.80
CA GLN A 12 -16.44 4.98 -0.24
C GLN A 12 -15.49 4.06 -1.01
N PHE A 13 -15.48 4.13 -2.33
CA PHE A 13 -14.55 3.36 -3.15
C PHE A 13 -13.09 3.68 -2.80
N VAL A 14 -12.74 4.97 -2.71
CA VAL A 14 -11.38 5.42 -2.36
C VAL A 14 -10.99 4.94 -0.96
N ILE A 15 -11.90 5.03 0.02
CA ILE A 15 -11.66 4.56 1.39
C ILE A 15 -11.39 3.04 1.40
N VAL A 16 -12.24 2.25 0.75
CA VAL A 16 -12.09 0.79 0.71
C VAL A 16 -10.79 0.40 0.01
N LEU A 17 -10.48 1.00 -1.13
CA LEU A 17 -9.25 0.72 -1.87
C LEU A 17 -8.00 1.05 -1.05
N SER A 18 -8.00 2.22 -0.39
CA SER A 18 -6.87 2.68 0.42
C SER A 18 -6.64 1.80 1.64
N ASN A 19 -7.73 1.34 2.28
CA ASN A 19 -7.66 0.37 3.38
C ASN A 19 -7.11 -0.98 2.90
N LEU A 20 -7.57 -1.49 1.75
CA LEU A 20 -7.07 -2.75 1.19
C LEU A 20 -5.58 -2.69 0.90
N LEU A 21 -5.09 -1.60 0.28
CA LEU A 21 -3.67 -1.40 0.02
C LEU A 21 -2.86 -1.28 1.32
N THR A 22 -3.38 -0.55 2.31
CA THR A 22 -2.78 -0.41 3.63
C THR A 22 -2.60 -1.76 4.31
N TYR A 23 -3.65 -2.58 4.37
CA TYR A 23 -3.58 -3.91 4.95
C TYR A 23 -2.67 -4.85 4.15
N ALA A 24 -2.63 -4.72 2.82
CA ALA A 24 -1.71 -5.51 2.00
C ALA A 24 -0.23 -5.18 2.30
N ILE A 25 0.10 -3.90 2.44
CA ILE A 25 1.45 -3.45 2.81
C ILE A 25 1.81 -3.93 4.21
N ILE A 26 0.91 -3.79 5.19
CA ILE A 26 1.12 -4.30 6.55
C ILE A 26 1.35 -5.82 6.52
N GLY A 27 0.51 -6.56 5.80
CA GLY A 27 0.67 -8.01 5.62
C GLY A 27 2.01 -8.39 5.02
N ARG A 28 2.49 -7.65 4.00
CA ARG A 28 3.83 -7.83 3.42
C ARG A 28 4.94 -7.63 4.45
N VAL A 29 4.86 -6.56 5.26
CA VAL A 29 5.85 -6.27 6.32
C VAL A 29 5.86 -7.37 7.38
N ILE A 30 4.69 -7.86 7.78
CA ILE A 30 4.58 -8.98 8.71
C ILE A 30 5.24 -10.24 8.12
N ILE A 31 4.96 -10.56 6.85
CA ILE A 31 5.56 -11.73 6.18
C ILE A 31 7.08 -11.60 6.06
N SER A 32 7.61 -10.40 5.77
CA SER A 32 9.05 -10.21 5.62
C SER A 32 9.81 -10.45 6.95
N TRP A 33 9.18 -10.21 8.10
CA TRP A 33 9.75 -10.53 9.42
C TRP A 33 9.87 -12.03 9.69
N PHE A 34 8.94 -12.85 9.17
CA PHE A 34 8.99 -14.30 9.34
C PHE A 34 9.91 -15.00 8.33
N SER A 35 10.40 -14.29 7.32
CA SER A 35 11.32 -14.86 6.32
C SER A 35 12.52 -13.97 6.00
N PRO A 36 13.31 -13.56 7.01
CA PRO A 36 14.43 -12.64 6.82
C PRO A 36 15.53 -13.22 5.92
N LEU A 37 15.70 -14.55 5.92
CA LEU A 37 16.71 -15.25 5.10
C LEU A 37 16.37 -15.32 3.60
N ASN A 38 15.08 -15.19 3.25
CA ASN A 38 14.63 -15.25 1.85
C ASN A 38 14.41 -13.85 1.23
N GLY A 39 14.60 -12.79 2.03
CA GLY A 39 14.43 -11.40 1.60
C GLY A 39 13.01 -11.09 1.11
N ASP A 40 12.91 -10.18 0.14
CA ASP A 40 11.66 -9.78 -0.53
C ASP A 40 11.12 -10.85 -1.51
N ARG A 41 11.44 -12.14 -1.32
CA ARG A 41 10.96 -13.23 -2.19
C ARG A 41 9.67 -13.83 -1.62
N PRO A 42 8.53 -13.70 -2.32
CA PRO A 42 7.27 -14.21 -1.83
C PRO A 42 7.28 -15.75 -1.73
N GLN A 43 6.79 -16.27 -0.60
CA GLN A 43 6.65 -17.71 -0.36
C GLN A 43 5.19 -18.11 -0.22
N GLY A 44 4.74 -19.00 -1.10
CA GLY A 44 3.35 -19.42 -1.18
C GLY A 44 2.44 -18.42 -1.90
N ARG A 45 1.19 -18.83 -2.15
CA ARG A 45 0.24 -18.07 -2.98
C ARG A 45 -0.18 -16.75 -2.33
N PHE A 46 -0.42 -16.74 -1.02
CA PHE A 46 -0.83 -15.54 -0.30
C PHE A 46 0.25 -14.45 -0.30
N SER A 47 1.50 -14.82 -0.01
CA SER A 47 2.62 -13.88 -0.10
C SER A 47 2.76 -13.35 -1.52
N LYS A 48 2.66 -14.21 -2.55
CA LYS A 48 2.77 -13.75 -3.95
C LYS A 48 1.73 -12.69 -4.30
N ILE A 49 0.48 -12.90 -3.91
CA ILE A 49 -0.59 -11.91 -4.14
C ILE A 49 -0.28 -10.58 -3.46
N LEU A 50 0.19 -10.60 -2.21
CA LEU A 50 0.53 -9.37 -1.50
C LEU A 50 1.66 -8.61 -2.19
N PHE A 51 2.69 -9.32 -2.67
CA PHE A 51 3.79 -8.70 -3.42
C PHE A 51 3.29 -8.16 -4.76
N ASP A 52 2.55 -8.94 -5.55
CA ASP A 52 2.02 -8.53 -6.85
C ASP A 52 1.13 -7.27 -6.75
N VAL A 53 0.32 -7.16 -5.69
CA VAL A 53 -0.56 -6.00 -5.46
C VAL A 53 0.20 -4.77 -4.94
N THR A 54 1.24 -4.97 -4.13
CA THR A 54 1.97 -3.85 -3.49
C THR A 54 3.19 -3.39 -4.27
N ASP A 55 3.77 -4.24 -5.12
CA ASP A 55 4.97 -3.97 -5.90
C ASP A 55 4.84 -2.74 -6.82
N PRO A 56 3.74 -2.52 -7.56
CA PRO A 56 3.62 -1.32 -8.39
C PRO A 56 3.78 -0.03 -7.58
N LEU A 57 3.22 0.01 -6.36
CA LEU A 57 3.32 1.17 -5.48
C LEU A 57 4.72 1.28 -4.84
N LEU A 58 5.26 0.17 -4.32
CA LEU A 58 6.56 0.17 -3.66
C LEU A 58 7.71 0.39 -4.65
N ASN A 59 7.61 -0.11 -5.88
CA ASN A 59 8.61 0.10 -6.93
C ASN A 59 8.67 1.57 -7.38
N LEU A 60 7.57 2.32 -7.29
CA LEU A 60 7.59 3.77 -7.53
C LEU A 60 8.43 4.48 -6.47
N ILE A 61 8.33 4.07 -5.20
CA ILE A 61 9.08 4.65 -4.08
C ILE A 61 10.55 4.24 -4.14
N LYS A 62 10.83 2.99 -4.52
CA LYS A 62 12.19 2.45 -4.69
C LYS A 62 13.00 3.13 -5.81
N LYS A 63 12.38 4.03 -6.60
CA LYS A 63 13.11 4.87 -7.57
C LYS A 63 14.09 5.83 -6.92
N PHE A 64 13.91 6.15 -5.63
CA PHE A 64 14.91 6.90 -4.88
C PHE A 64 15.46 6.06 -3.72
N PRO A 65 16.73 6.28 -3.34
CA PRO A 65 17.36 5.53 -2.27
C PRO A 65 16.80 5.97 -0.92
N HIS A 66 15.93 5.12 -0.35
CA HIS A 66 15.30 5.34 0.95
C HIS A 66 15.60 4.23 1.97
N SER A 67 16.42 3.25 1.62
CA SER A 67 16.78 2.15 2.52
C SER A 67 17.91 2.58 3.46
N ILE A 68 17.78 2.29 4.76
CA ILE A 68 18.83 2.49 5.75
C ILE A 68 19.43 1.13 6.09
N GLY A 69 20.61 0.83 5.56
CA GLY A 69 21.21 -0.50 5.67
C GLY A 69 20.32 -1.56 5.01
N MET A 70 19.89 -2.56 5.79
CA MET A 70 18.97 -3.62 5.32
C MET A 70 17.48 -3.28 5.52
N ILE A 71 17.16 -2.15 6.14
CA ILE A 71 15.79 -1.76 6.44
C ILE A 71 15.21 -1.01 5.24
N ASP A 72 14.19 -1.57 4.61
CA ASP A 72 13.43 -0.92 3.55
C ASP A 72 12.36 0.00 4.16
N LEU A 73 12.51 1.31 3.98
CA LEU A 73 11.51 2.30 4.42
C LEU A 73 10.36 2.47 3.43
N SER A 74 10.41 1.84 2.25
CA SER A 74 9.37 1.93 1.23
C SER A 74 7.96 1.62 1.76
N PRO A 75 7.74 0.61 2.62
CA PRO A 75 6.43 0.34 3.20
C PRO A 75 5.89 1.53 4.02
N ILE A 76 6.73 2.18 4.82
CA ILE A 76 6.32 3.32 5.65
C ILE A 76 5.96 4.50 4.76
N ILE A 77 6.79 4.80 3.75
CA ILE A 77 6.55 5.88 2.79
C ILE A 77 5.25 5.61 2.02
N ALA A 78 4.98 4.37 1.63
CA ALA A 78 3.75 3.98 0.95
C ALA A 78 2.51 4.21 1.82
N LEU A 79 2.56 3.82 3.10
CA LEU A 79 1.46 4.03 4.04
C LEU A 79 1.16 5.52 4.23
N LEU A 80 2.21 6.35 4.40
CA LEU A 80 2.04 7.80 4.51
C LEU A 80 1.47 8.42 3.23
N ALA A 81 1.94 7.97 2.06
CA ALA A 81 1.43 8.43 0.78
C ALA A 81 -0.04 8.05 0.57
N ILE A 82 -0.44 6.83 0.94
CA ILE A 82 -1.84 6.39 0.87
C ILE A 82 -2.72 7.24 1.78
N ASP A 83 -2.34 7.45 3.05
CA ASP A 83 -3.15 8.26 3.98
C ASP A 83 -3.29 9.71 3.50
N LEU A 84 -2.19 10.33 3.06
CA LEU A 84 -2.21 11.69 2.53
C LEU A 84 -3.10 11.83 1.29
N LEU A 85 -2.95 10.92 0.32
CA LEU A 85 -3.76 10.93 -0.90
C LEU A 85 -5.24 10.67 -0.59
N THR A 86 -5.55 9.75 0.31
CA THR A 86 -6.92 9.46 0.73
C THR A 86 -7.57 10.71 1.31
N ARG A 87 -6.90 11.37 2.27
CA ARG A 87 -7.41 12.60 2.89
C ARG A 87 -7.59 13.73 1.88
N LEU A 88 -6.62 13.91 0.98
CA LEU A 88 -6.69 14.95 -0.05
C LEU A 88 -7.88 14.71 -0.99
N ILE A 89 -8.08 13.49 -1.46
CA ILE A 89 -9.19 13.14 -2.35
C ILE A 89 -10.53 13.37 -1.63
N LEU A 90 -10.67 12.87 -0.40
CA LEU A 90 -11.90 13.03 0.38
C LEU A 90 -12.20 14.48 0.77
N TYR A 91 -11.19 15.34 0.83
CA TYR A 91 -11.39 16.77 1.06
C TYR A 91 -11.96 17.49 -0.17
N ILE A 92 -11.68 16.99 -1.37
CA ILE A 92 -12.07 17.63 -2.64
C ILE A 92 -13.45 17.15 -3.14
N VAL A 93 -13.83 15.91 -2.81
CA VAL A 93 -15.05 15.22 -3.26
C VAL A 93 -16.26 15.57 -2.41
#